data_AF-W4LT79-F1
#
_entry.id   AF-W4LT79-F1
#
_cell.length_a   1.000
_cell.length_b   1.000
_cell.length_c   1.000
_cell.angle_alpha   90.00
_cell.angle_beta   90.00
_cell.angle_gamma   90.00
#
_symmetry.space_group_name_H-M   'P 1'
#
loop_
_entity.id
_entity.type
_entity.pdbx_description
1 polymer ?
#
loop_
_entity_poly.entity_id
_entity_poly.type
_entity_poly.pdbx_seq_one_letter_code
_entity_poly.pdbx_strand_id
1 'polypeptide(L)'
;MQDESNQADTFRFVMIDEVFSRSDHENSRYAMELFKELGLQLLVVTPMTALHVVEPYISACHFVFNDGEGRNSQVENMTLGQLRK
;
A
#
# COMPACT_ATOMS: atom_id res chain seq x y z
N MET A 1 -9.10 -21.53 29.62
CA MET A 1 -9.48 -20.34 28.81
C MET A 1 -8.18 -19.66 28.46
N GLN A 2 -7.69 -19.91 27.24
CA GLN A 2 -6.40 -19.43 26.76
C GLN A 2 -6.56 -17.97 26.35
N ASP A 3 -5.82 -17.11 27.04
CA ASP A 3 -5.29 -15.80 26.64
C ASP A 3 -5.71 -15.27 25.24
N GLU A 4 -6.92 -14.72 25.14
CA GLU A 4 -7.37 -13.93 23.97
C GLU A 4 -6.86 -12.47 24.01
N SER A 5 -6.02 -12.12 24.98
CA SER A 5 -5.54 -10.74 25.17
C SER A 5 -4.22 -10.40 24.48
N ASN A 6 -3.48 -11.39 23.95
CA ASN A 6 -2.12 -11.12 23.45
C ASN A 6 -2.02 -10.84 21.94
N GLN A 7 -3.13 -10.86 21.19
CA GLN A 7 -3.14 -10.48 19.77
C GLN A 7 -3.39 -8.99 19.54
N ALA A 8 -3.89 -8.27 20.55
CA ALA A 8 -4.35 -6.88 20.41
C ALA A 8 -3.22 -5.81 20.47
N ASP A 9 -1.99 -6.18 20.87
CA ASP A 9 -0.95 -5.19 21.22
C ASP A 9 0.30 -5.20 20.32
N THR A 10 0.28 -5.93 19.19
CA THR A 10 1.43 -5.94 18.27
C THR A 10 1.18 -5.06 17.05
N PHE A 11 2.01 -4.04 16.84
CA PHE A 11 2.02 -3.24 15.61
C PHE A 11 2.69 -4.04 14.50
N ARG A 12 1.90 -4.49 13.53
CA ARG A 12 2.33 -5.39 12.46
C ARG A 12 2.29 -4.65 11.13
N PHE A 13 3.30 -3.84 10.89
CA PHE A 13 3.34 -2.93 9.75
C PHE A 13 4.50 -3.25 8.81
N VAL A 14 4.21 -3.25 7.51
CA VAL A 14 5.17 -3.50 6.45
C VAL A 14 5.14 -2.34 5.48
N MET A 15 6.32 -1.78 5.19
CA MET A 15 6.52 -0.84 4.10
C MET A 15 7.12 -1.58 2.91
N ILE A 16 6.55 -1.37 1.74
CA ILE A 16 6.95 -2.01 0.50
C ILE A 16 7.22 -0.91 -0.52
N ASP A 17 8.46 -0.84 -0.99
CA ASP A 17 8.88 0.08 -2.04
C ASP A 17 8.99 -0.67 -3.38
N GLU A 18 8.42 -0.12 -4.44
CA GLU A 18 8.52 -0.56 -5.84
C GLU A 18 8.25 -2.05 -6.16
N VAL A 19 7.69 -2.87 -5.25
CA VAL A 19 7.71 -4.35 -5.40
C VAL A 19 6.87 -4.88 -6.58
N PHE A 20 5.82 -4.15 -6.96
CA PHE A 20 4.90 -4.57 -8.02
C PHE A 20 5.34 -4.11 -9.42
N SER A 21 6.47 -3.39 -9.52
CA SER A 21 7.00 -2.93 -10.81
C SER A 21 7.64 -4.05 -11.63
N ARG A 22 8.07 -5.15 -10.99
CA ARG A 22 8.81 -6.26 -11.62
C ARG A 22 8.18 -7.63 -11.44
N SER A 23 7.21 -7.75 -10.53
CA SER A 23 6.53 -9.00 -10.23
C SER A 23 5.36 -9.20 -11.18
N ASP A 24 5.09 -10.44 -11.59
CA ASP A 24 3.87 -10.73 -12.35
C ASP A 24 2.61 -10.47 -11.49
N HIS A 25 1.48 -10.27 -12.17
CA HIS A 25 0.21 -9.90 -11.54
C HIS A 25 -0.29 -10.97 -10.54
N GLU A 26 -0.02 -12.25 -10.80
CA GLU A 26 -0.49 -13.38 -9.98
C GLU A 26 0.30 -13.50 -8.67
N ASN A 27 1.62 -13.42 -8.71
CA ASN A 27 2.49 -13.43 -7.54
C ASN A 27 2.22 -12.22 -6.64
N SER A 28 1.97 -11.07 -7.26
CA SER A 28 1.65 -9.84 -6.57
C SER A 28 0.31 -9.93 -5.83
N ARG A 29 -0.72 -10.52 -6.46
CA ARG A 29 -2.01 -10.82 -5.83
C ARG A 29 -1.87 -11.81 -4.70
N TYR A 30 -1.11 -12.89 -4.91
CA TYR A 30 -0.85 -13.89 -3.89
C TYR A 30 -0.18 -13.29 -2.65
N ALA A 31 0.82 -12.43 -2.83
CA ALA A 31 1.47 -11.73 -1.73
C ALA A 31 0.48 -10.85 -0.93
N MET A 32 -0.40 -10.12 -1.61
CA MET A 32 -1.41 -9.28 -0.94
C MET A 32 -2.43 -10.10 -0.13
N GLU A 33 -2.88 -11.25 -0.64
CA GLU A 33 -3.75 -12.16 0.13
C GLU A 33 -3.02 -12.76 1.34
N LEU A 34 -1.76 -13.16 1.18
CA LEU A 34 -0.95 -13.67 2.28
C LEU A 34 -0.79 -12.62 3.39
N PHE A 35 -0.50 -11.36 3.04
CA PHE A 35 -0.38 -10.30 4.03
C PHE A 35 -1.68 -10.02 4.77
N LYS A 36 -2.82 -10.15 4.10
CA LYS A 36 -4.15 -10.05 4.70
C LYS A 36 -4.43 -11.20 5.65
N GLU A 37 -4.13 -12.44 5.27
CA GLU A 37 -4.28 -13.63 6.13
C GLU A 37 -3.38 -13.55 7.37
N LEU A 38 -2.17 -13.01 7.21
CA LEU A 38 -1.27 -12.76 8.31
C LEU A 38 -1.73 -11.59 9.19
N GLY A 39 -2.67 -10.75 8.77
CA GLY A 39 -3.15 -9.60 9.54
C GLY A 39 -2.12 -8.47 9.62
N LEU A 40 -1.41 -8.19 8.51
CA LEU A 40 -0.43 -7.12 8.42
C LEU A 40 -1.08 -5.81 7.90
N GLN A 41 -0.62 -4.67 8.40
CA GLN A 41 -0.88 -3.34 7.84
C GLN A 41 0.20 -2.99 6.83
N LEU A 42 -0.20 -2.45 5.67
CA LEU A 42 0.72 -2.20 4.56
C LEU A 42 0.76 -0.73 4.16
N LEU A 43 1.97 -0.24 3.93
CA LEU A 43 2.24 0.99 3.18
C LEU A 43 3.02 0.62 1.91
N VAL A 44 2.35 0.78 0.77
CA VAL A 44 2.97 0.52 -0.54
C VAL A 44 3.34 1.85 -1.18
N VAL A 45 4.61 2.00 -1.53
CA VAL A 45 5.13 3.12 -2.32
C VAL A 45 5.37 2.60 -3.73
N THR A 46 4.64 3.14 -4.71
CA THR A 46 4.71 2.68 -6.09
C THR A 46 4.38 3.83 -7.05
N PRO A 47 5.01 3.88 -8.24
CA PRO A 47 4.58 4.78 -9.30
C PRO A 47 3.12 4.52 -9.70
N MET A 48 2.42 5.56 -10.19
CA MET A 48 1.00 5.45 -10.55
C MET A 48 0.70 4.35 -11.58
N THR A 49 1.65 4.05 -12.46
CA THR A 49 1.51 3.04 -13.52
C THR A 49 1.37 1.62 -12.99
N ALA A 50 1.82 1.34 -11.76
CA ALA A 50 1.84 0.00 -11.16
C ALA A 50 0.77 -0.21 -10.08
N LEU A 51 -0.25 0.66 -10.01
CA LEU A 51 -1.30 0.58 -8.99
C LEU A 51 -2.30 -0.57 -9.17
N HIS A 52 -2.49 -1.06 -10.40
CA HIS A 52 -3.58 -1.99 -10.76
C HIS A 52 -3.65 -3.27 -9.90
N VAL A 53 -2.52 -3.80 -9.42
CA VAL A 53 -2.49 -4.98 -8.56
C VAL A 53 -3.02 -4.67 -7.15
N VAL A 54 -2.67 -3.51 -6.61
CA VAL A 54 -2.98 -3.14 -5.21
C VAL A 54 -4.32 -2.44 -5.07
N GLU A 55 -4.89 -1.91 -6.15
CA GLU A 55 -6.18 -1.19 -6.14
C GLU A 55 -7.29 -1.85 -5.29
N PRO A 56 -7.52 -3.18 -5.34
CA PRO A 56 -8.56 -3.82 -4.54
C PRO A 56 -8.31 -3.80 -3.02
N TYR A 57 -7.08 -3.55 -2.60
CA TYR A 57 -6.63 -3.60 -1.20
C TYR A 57 -6.40 -2.20 -0.60
N ILE A 58 -6.55 -1.13 -1.40
CA ILE A 58 -6.29 0.25 -0.97
C ILE A 58 -7.41 0.74 -0.05
N SER A 59 -7.04 1.06 1.19
CA SER A 59 -7.94 1.73 2.15
C SER A 59 -7.76 3.26 2.18
N ALA A 60 -6.55 3.74 1.86
CA ALA A 60 -6.20 5.16 1.75
C ALA A 60 -5.12 5.33 0.70
N CYS A 61 -5.12 6.46 -0.01
CA CYS A 61 -4.12 6.76 -1.03
C CYS A 61 -3.57 8.19 -0.83
N HIS A 62 -2.26 8.32 -1.01
CA HIS A 62 -1.53 9.57 -0.88
C HIS A 62 -0.74 9.79 -2.17
N PHE A 63 -0.99 10.91 -2.83
CA PHE A 63 -0.27 11.29 -4.04
C PHE A 63 0.89 12.21 -3.67
N VAL A 64 2.09 11.84 -4.09
CA VAL A 64 3.31 12.60 -3.83
C VAL A 64 3.78 13.22 -5.14
N PHE A 65 3.97 14.54 -5.15
CA PHE A 65 4.45 15.29 -6.31
C PHE A 65 5.45 16.36 -5.91
N ASN A 66 6.17 16.92 -6.87
CA ASN A 66 7.07 18.04 -6.64
C ASN A 66 6.45 19.37 -7.08
N ASP A 67 7.00 20.48 -6.62
CA ASP A 67 6.60 21.84 -6.98
C ASP A 67 7.02 22.30 -8.39
N GLY A 68 7.25 21.37 -9.33
CA GLY A 68 7.74 21.67 -10.67
C GLY A 68 9.22 22.04 -10.75
N GLU A 69 9.79 22.70 -9.73
CA GLU A 69 11.24 22.92 -9.59
C GLU A 69 11.97 21.71 -9.00
N GLY A 70 11.24 20.72 -8.47
CA GLY A 70 11.84 19.51 -7.90
C GLY A 70 12.48 19.71 -6.53
N ARG A 71 12.18 20.82 -5.87
CA ARG A 71 12.84 21.22 -4.61
C ARG A 71 11.96 20.99 -3.39
N ASN A 72 10.65 20.86 -3.58
CA ASN A 72 9.71 20.60 -2.51
C ASN A 72 8.78 19.44 -2.86
N SER A 73 8.79 18.39 -2.03
CA SER A 73 7.79 17.32 -2.10
C SER A 73 6.50 17.75 -1.41
N GLN A 74 5.39 17.53 -2.07
CA GLN A 74 4.04 17.79 -1.59
C GLN A 74 3.26 16.47 -1.54
N VAL A 75 2.36 16.35 -0.57
CA VAL A 75 1.52 15.16 -0.38
C VAL A 75 0.06 15.57 -0.31
N GLU A 76 -0.77 14.93 -1.13
CA GLU A 76 -2.22 15.09 -1.09
C GLU A 76 -2.93 13.78 -0.78
N ASN A 77 -3.93 13.83 0.09
CA ASN A 77 -4.81 12.70 0.36
C ASN A 77 -5.85 12.61 -0.77
N MET A 78 -5.91 11.48 -1.45
CA MET A 78 -6.80 11.29 -2.60
C MET A 78 -7.59 9.98 -2.48
N THR A 79 -8.78 9.97 -3.03
CA THR A 79 -9.53 8.74 -3.30
C THR A 79 -9.01 8.09 -4.58
N LEU A 80 -9.21 6.77 -4.74
CA LEU A 80 -8.89 6.07 -5.99
C LEU A 80 -9.59 6.69 -7.21
N GLY A 81 -10.80 7.23 -7.03
CA GLY A 81 -11.52 7.92 -8.11
C GLY A 81 -10.87 9.25 -8.53
N GLN A 82 -10.24 9.97 -7.59
CA GLN A 82 -9.50 11.20 -7.91
C GLN A 82 -8.15 10.90 -8.58
N LEU A 83 -7.52 9.78 -8.25
CA LEU A 83 -6.25 9.35 -8.83
C LEU A 83 -6.36 8.90 -10.30
N ARG A 84 -7.55 8.51 -10.75
CA ARG A 84 -7.82 8.04 -12.13
C ARG A 84 -8.18 9.16 -13.12
N LYS A 85 -8.29 10.41 -12.67
CA LYS A 85 -8.60 11.59 -13.51
C LYS A 85 -7.33 12.22 -14.05
#